data_AF-A0A851PJA0-F1
#
_entry.id   AF-A0A851PJA0-F1
#
_cell.length_a   1.000
_cell.length_b   1.000
_cell.length_c   1.000
_cell.angle_alpha   90.00
_cell.angle_beta   90.00
_cell.angle_gamma   90.00
#
_symmetry.space_group_name_H-M   'P 1'
#
loop_
_entity.id
_entity.type
_entity.pdbx_description
1 polymer ?
#
loop_
_entity_poly.entity_id
_entity_poly.type
_entity_poly.pdbx_seq_one_letter_code
_entity_poly.pdbx_strand_id
1 'polypeptide(L)'
;VQTEDSVLLFVVAWTITEIIRYSFYTFSLLNHLPYLIKWARYTLFIVLYPMGVSGELLTIYAALPFVRQSGLYSISLPNKYNFSFDYYTFLILVMISYIP
;
A
#
# COMPACT_ATOMS: atom_id res chain seq x y z
N VAL A 1 6.74 16.43 4.72
CA VAL A 1 5.27 16.46 4.94
C VAL A 1 4.69 15.05 4.98
N GLN A 2 5.26 14.12 4.22
CA GLN A 2 5.14 12.67 4.50
C GLN A 2 5.98 12.34 5.75
N THR A 3 5.42 11.65 6.74
CA THR A 3 6.19 11.08 7.85
C THR A 3 7.05 9.95 7.32
N GLU A 4 8.37 10.06 7.46
CA GLU A 4 9.31 9.03 7.00
C GLU A 4 8.99 7.65 7.63
N ASP A 5 8.51 7.65 8.87
CA ASP A 5 8.16 6.45 9.63
C ASP A 5 7.03 5.63 8.98
N SER A 6 5.96 6.29 8.51
CA SER A 6 4.83 5.60 7.88
C SER A 6 5.26 4.91 6.59
N VAL A 7 6.14 5.55 5.83
CA VAL A 7 6.67 5.03 4.57
C VAL A 7 7.57 3.83 4.82
N LEU A 8 8.50 3.95 5.77
CA LEU A 8 9.36 2.84 6.17
C LEU A 8 8.55 1.64 6.64
N LEU A 9 7.48 1.87 7.41
CA LEU A 9 6.63 0.83 7.96
C LEU A 9 5.98 -0.02 6.86
N PHE A 10 5.31 0.57 5.87
CA PHE A 10 4.68 -0.23 4.82
C PHE A 10 5.69 -0.84 3.85
N VAL A 11 6.78 -0.13 3.51
CA VAL A 11 7.81 -0.64 2.60
C VAL A 11 8.48 -1.87 3.19
N VAL A 12 8.87 -1.82 4.47
CA VAL A 12 9.49 -2.97 5.15
C VAL A 12 8.49 -4.12 5.26
N ALA A 13 7.24 -3.85 5.66
CA ALA A 13 6.22 -4.88 5.81
C ALA A 13 5.94 -5.63 4.50
N TRP A 14 5.75 -4.90 3.39
CA TRP A 14 5.53 -5.52 2.09
C TRP A 14 6.77 -6.18 1.53
N THR A 15 7.95 -5.59 1.70
CA THR A 15 9.20 -6.20 1.22
C THR A 15 9.46 -7.55 1.89
N ILE A 16 9.27 -7.66 3.21
CA ILE A 16 9.42 -8.94 3.92
C ILE A 16 8.37 -9.94 3.42
N THR A 17 7.12 -9.50 3.23
CA THR A 17 6.04 -10.34 2.69
C THR A 17 6.40 -10.90 1.32
N GLU A 18 6.98 -10.07 0.45
CA GLU A 18 7.41 -10.45 -0.88
C GLU A 18 8.59 -11.44 -0.87
N ILE A 19 9.58 -11.21 -0.02
CA ILE A 19 10.72 -12.14 0.15
C ILE A 19 10.21 -13.54 0.53
N ILE A 20 9.29 -13.64 1.48
CA ILE A 20 8.70 -14.91 1.92
C ILE A 20 7.90 -15.55 0.78
N ARG A 21 7.11 -14.76 0.05
CA ARG A 21 6.29 -15.23 -1.07
C ARG A 21 7.13 -15.81 -2.20
N TYR A 22 8.14 -15.06 -2.65
CA TYR A 22 9.02 -15.52 -3.73
C TYR A 22 9.87 -16.70 -3.29
N SER A 23 10.38 -16.71 -2.05
CA SER A 23 11.07 -17.87 -1.50
C SER A 23 10.19 -19.11 -1.54
N PHE A 24 8.93 -19.01 -1.08
CA PHE A 24 7.98 -20.12 -1.14
C PHE A 24 7.81 -20.64 -2.58
N TYR A 25 7.66 -19.75 -3.57
CA TYR A 25 7.53 -20.17 -4.96
C TYR A 25 8.78 -20.86 -5.49
N THR A 26 9.97 -20.33 -5.20
CA THR A 26 11.24 -20.96 -5.59
C THR A 26 11.37 -22.37 -5.01
N PHE A 27 11.13 -22.54 -3.71
CA PHE A 27 11.23 -23.85 -3.06
C PHE A 27 10.13 -24.83 -3.50
N SER A 28 8.94 -24.31 -3.85
CA SER A 28 7.89 -25.12 -4.46
C SER A 28 8.30 -25.65 -5.84
N LEU A 29 9.05 -24.88 -6.64
CA LEU A 29 9.56 -25.32 -7.94
C LEU A 29 10.69 -26.35 -7.81
N LEU A 30 11.49 -26.27 -6.74
CA LEU A 30 12.57 -27.21 -6.45
C LEU A 30 12.07 -28.53 -5.82
N ASN A 31 10.76 -28.75 -5.73
CA ASN A 31 10.12 -29.90 -5.07
C ASN A 31 10.57 -30.14 -3.62
N HIS A 32 11.16 -29.12 -2.98
CA HIS A 32 11.64 -29.20 -1.61
C HIS A 32 11.23 -27.92 -0.89
N LEU A 33 10.16 -28.01 -0.09
CA LEU A 33 9.61 -26.86 0.63
C LEU A 33 9.98 -26.94 2.12
N PRO A 34 10.92 -26.10 2.60
CA PRO A 34 11.28 -26.04 4.01
C PRO A 34 10.06 -25.66 4.86
N TYR A 35 9.87 -26.36 5.98
CA TYR A 35 8.79 -26.07 6.93
C TYR A 35 8.82 -24.62 7.41
N LEU A 36 10.02 -24.07 7.62
CA LEU A 36 10.24 -22.70 8.09
C LEU A 36 9.61 -21.65 7.16
N ILE A 37 9.71 -21.82 5.85
CA ILE A 37 9.18 -20.87 4.85
C ILE A 37 7.66 -20.99 4.78
N LYS A 38 7.14 -22.21 4.85
CA LYS A 38 5.69 -22.45 4.93
C LYS A 38 5.11 -21.82 6.19
N TRP A 39 5.75 -22.00 7.34
CA TRP A 39 5.35 -21.38 8.60
C TRP A 39 5.41 -19.85 8.54
N ALA A 40 6.54 -19.29 8.07
CA ALA A 40 6.74 -17.84 7.94
C ALA A 40 5.63 -17.20 7.10
N ARG A 41 5.23 -17.86 6.00
CA ARG A 41 4.14 -17.41 5.14
C ARG A 41 2.80 -17.26 5.87
N TYR A 42 2.46 -18.21 6.75
CA TYR A 42 1.15 -18.18 7.41
C TYR A 42 1.15 -17.37 8.71
N THR A 43 2.25 -17.36 9.46
CA THR A 43 2.31 -16.70 10.76
C THR A 43 2.71 -15.22 10.65
N LEU A 44 3.73 -14.89 9.85
CA LEU A 44 4.18 -13.50 9.73
C LEU A 44 3.17 -12.64 8.97
N PHE A 45 2.48 -13.22 7.99
CA PHE A 45 1.48 -12.50 7.21
C PHE A 45 0.34 -11.92 8.05
N ILE A 46 -0.02 -12.58 9.16
CA ILE A 46 -1.06 -12.09 10.10
C ILE A 46 -0.67 -10.74 10.70
N VAL A 47 0.62 -10.51 10.96
CA VAL A 47 1.13 -9.26 11.55
C VAL A 47 1.54 -8.27 10.46
N LEU A 48 2.22 -8.74 9.42
CA LEU A 48 2.73 -7.91 8.34
C LEU A 48 1.61 -7.28 7.51
N TYR A 49 0.46 -7.95 7.35
CA TYR A 49 -0.66 -7.42 6.60
C TYR A 49 -1.28 -6.15 7.23
N PRO A 50 -1.76 -6.16 8.50
CA PRO A 50 -2.27 -4.94 9.13
C PRO A 50 -1.19 -3.87 9.29
N MET A 51 0.07 -4.27 9.48
CA MET A 51 1.20 -3.34 9.51
C MET A 51 1.35 -2.63 8.15
N GLY A 52 1.45 -3.35 7.04
CA GLY A 52 1.56 -2.78 5.69
C GLY A 52 0.40 -1.84 5.35
N VAL A 53 -0.84 -2.33 5.54
CA VAL A 53 -2.06 -1.56 5.27
C VAL A 53 -2.13 -0.28 6.11
N SER A 54 -1.82 -0.35 7.40
CA SER A 54 -1.85 0.84 8.27
C SER A 54 -0.81 1.87 7.84
N GLY A 55 0.40 1.45 7.45
CA GLY A 55 1.43 2.34 6.92
C GLY A 55 1.00 3.04 5.62
N GLU A 56 0.35 2.33 4.70
CA GLU A 56 -0.20 2.90 3.47
C GLU A 56 -1.28 3.95 3.77
N LEU A 57 -2.27 3.60 4.62
CA LEU A 57 -3.35 4.50 4.98
C LEU A 57 -2.86 5.77 5.70
N LEU A 58 -1.91 5.62 6.63
CA LEU A 58 -1.29 6.75 7.32
C LEU A 58 -0.51 7.65 6.35
N THR A 59 0.16 7.04 5.38
CA THR A 59 0.92 7.78 4.36
C THR A 59 -0.02 8.59 3.46
N ILE A 60 -1.13 7.99 2.99
CA ILE A 60 -2.15 8.70 2.21
C ILE A 60 -2.77 9.82 3.05
N TYR A 61 -3.11 9.54 4.30
CA TYR A 61 -3.68 10.54 5.20
C TYR A 61 -2.76 11.75 5.43
N ALA A 62 -1.46 11.51 5.64
CA ALA A 62 -0.46 12.57 5.76
C ALA A 62 -0.29 13.39 4.47
N ALA A 63 -0.53 12.78 3.30
CA ALA A 63 -0.44 13.43 2.00
C ALA A 63 -1.69 14.25 1.62
N LEU A 64 -2.89 13.90 2.14
CA LEU A 64 -4.15 14.60 1.85
C LEU A 64 -4.11 16.14 1.98
N PRO A 65 -3.59 16.75 3.08
CA PRO A 65 -3.56 18.21 3.20
C PRO A 65 -2.67 18.86 2.13
N PHE A 66 -1.56 18.20 1.78
CA PHE A 66 -0.67 18.68 0.72
C PHE A 66 -1.31 18.58 -0.66
N VAL A 67 -1.98 17.45 -0.96
CA VAL A 67 -2.72 17.25 -2.22
C VAL A 67 -3.82 18.30 -2.38
N ARG A 68 -4.57 18.58 -1.32
CA ARG A 68 -5.63 19.60 -1.34
C ARG A 68 -5.09 21.01 -1.59
N GLN A 69 -3.94 21.36 -1.03
CA GLN A 69 -3.35 22.69 -1.19
C GLN A 69 -2.69 22.90 -2.55
N SER A 70 -2.03 21.86 -3.06
CA SER A 70 -1.28 21.93 -4.31
C SER A 70 -2.16 21.71 -5.55
N GLY A 71 -3.37 21.16 -5.39
CA GLY A 71 -4.23 20.78 -6.51
C GLY A 71 -3.59 19.73 -7.42
N LEU A 72 -2.60 18.99 -6.91
CA LEU A 72 -1.82 18.03 -7.70
C LEU A 72 -2.74 17.00 -8.34
N TYR A 73 -2.61 16.85 -9.66
CA TYR A 73 -3.37 15.93 -10.49
C TYR A 73 -4.89 16.15 -10.50
N SER A 74 -5.40 17.27 -9.95
CA SER A 74 -6.80 17.65 -10.08
C SER A 74 -7.02 18.42 -11.39
N ILE A 75 -7.94 17.94 -12.21
CA ILE A 75 -8.39 18.60 -13.44
C ILE A 75 -9.68 19.33 -13.11
N SER A 76 -9.59 20.65 -12.92
CA SER A 76 -10.75 21.50 -12.69
C SER A 76 -11.31 22.05 -14.01
N LEU A 77 -12.61 22.33 -14.03
CA LEU A 77 -13.24 23.04 -15.14
C LEU A 77 -12.78 24.51 -15.19
N PRO A 78 -12.76 25.14 -16.39
CA PRO A 78 -13.18 24.60 -17.69
C PRO A 78 -12.05 23.87 -18.44
N ASN A 79 -12.33 22.64 -18.90
CA ASN A 79 -11.45 21.86 -19.77
C ASN A 79 -12.21 21.47 -21.06
N LYS A 80 -11.52 21.33 -22.19
CA LYS A 80 -12.08 21.07 -23.54
C LYS A 80 -12.97 19.81 -23.60
N TYR A 81 -12.74 18.87 -22.70
CA TYR A 81 -13.46 17.59 -22.60
C TYR A 81 -14.66 17.63 -21.64
N ASN A 82 -14.97 18.78 -21.01
CA ASN A 82 -16.01 18.95 -19.99
C ASN A 82 -15.95 17.91 -18.86
N PHE A 83 -14.74 17.52 -18.48
CA PHE A 83 -14.47 16.49 -17.48
C PHE A 83 -13.71 17.11 -16.30
N SER A 84 -14.19 16.83 -15.08
CA SER A 84 -13.55 17.23 -13.83
C SER A 84 -13.09 15.99 -13.09
N PHE A 85 -11.82 15.98 -12.67
CA PHE A 85 -11.26 14.93 -11.84
C PHE A 85 -10.61 15.57 -10.62
N ASP A 86 -11.07 15.17 -9.42
CA ASP A 86 -10.48 15.62 -8.18
C ASP A 86 -9.69 14.48 -7.53
N TYR A 87 -8.36 14.65 -7.52
CA TYR A 87 -7.45 13.64 -6.98
C TYR A 87 -7.61 13.48 -5.46
N TYR A 88 -8.01 14.53 -4.75
CA TYR A 88 -8.30 14.46 -3.32
C TYR A 88 -9.46 13.50 -3.03
N THR A 89 -10.57 13.64 -3.75
CA THR A 89 -11.74 12.75 -3.62
C THR A 89 -11.38 11.31 -4.00
N PHE A 90 -10.56 11.10 -5.03
CA PHE A 90 -10.08 9.78 -5.41
C PHE A 90 -9.28 9.10 -4.28
N LEU A 91 -8.36 9.80 -3.63
CA LEU A 91 -7.58 9.25 -2.52
C LEU A 91 -8.46 8.83 -1.33
N ILE A 92 -9.51 9.58 -1.03
CA ILE A 92 -10.47 9.19 0.01
C ILE A 92 -11.22 7.91 -0.37
N LEU A 93 -11.66 7.78 -1.62
CA LEU A 93 -12.30 6.56 -2.11
C LEU A 93 -11.37 5.34 -2.01
N VAL A 94 -10.09 5.52 -2.34
CA VAL A 94 -9.07 4.46 -2.17
C VAL A 94 -8.96 4.07 -0.70
N MET A 95 -8.88 5.01 0.24
CA MET A 95 -8.83 4.70 1.67
C MET A 95 -10.08 3.93 2.15
N ILE A 96 -11.27 4.31 1.66
CA ILE A 96 -12.52 3.61 1.98
C ILE A 96 -12.52 2.17 1.43
N SER A 97 -11.91 1.94 0.26
CA SER A 97 -11.85 0.60 -0.36
C SER A 97 -11.05 -0.43 0.44
N TYR A 98 -10.22 0.01 1.41
CA TYR A 98 -9.53 -0.89 2.34
C TYR A 98 -10.44 -1.41 3.46
N ILE A 99 -11.61 -0.79 3.66
CA ILE A 99 -12.61 -1.24 4.63
C ILE A 99 -13.49 -2.29 3.92
N PRO A 100 -13.54 -3.54 4.41
CA PRO A 100 -14.32 -4.61 3.79
C PRO A 100 -15.83 -4.39 3.87
#